data_AF-A0A3D3ZKD2-F1
#
_entry.id   AF-A0A3D3ZKD2-F1
#
_cell.length_a   1.000
_cell.length_b   1.000
_cell.length_c   1.000
_cell.angle_alpha   90.00
_cell.angle_beta   90.00
_cell.angle_gamma   90.00
#
_symmetry.space_group_name_H-M   'P 1'
#
loop_
_entity.id
_entity.type
_entity.pdbx_description
1 polymer ?
#
loop_
_entity_poly.entity_id
_entity_poly.type
_entity_poly.pdbx_seq_one_letter_code
_entity_poly.pdbx_strand_id
1 'polypeptide(L)' 'MPGEVTLTHQAGKDFMPVTGGSQVAYALIEAKPTELMAQVRMPLNFALVLDHSGSMKGAKLKNVKEAVKMV' A
#
# COMPACT_ATOMS: atom_id res chain seq x y z
N MET A 1 -14.01 6.87 -5.77
CA MET A 1 -15.50 6.98 -5.75
C MET A 1 -16.03 6.50 -4.40
N PRO A 2 -17.24 6.91 -3.97
CA PRO A 2 -17.85 6.37 -2.77
C PRO A 2 -17.94 4.83 -2.84
N GLY A 3 -17.61 4.13 -1.75
CA GLY A 3 -17.75 2.67 -1.67
C GLY A 3 -16.57 1.83 -2.16
N GLU A 4 -15.44 2.43 -2.55
CA GLU A 4 -14.23 1.70 -2.96
C GLU A 4 -13.46 1.07 -1.79
N VAL A 5 -13.63 1.63 -0.60
CA VAL A 5 -12.92 1.23 0.61
C VAL A 5 -13.93 1.03 1.73
N THR A 6 -13.85 -0.12 2.40
CA THR A 6 -14.50 -0.35 3.69
C THR A 6 -13.52 0.01 4.79
N LEU A 7 -13.99 0.81 5.75
CA LEU A 7 -13.25 1.12 6.97
C LEU A 7 -13.83 0.34 8.13
N THR A 8 -13.01 -0.44 8.82
CA THR A 8 -13.32 -0.98 10.15
C THR A 8 -12.51 -0.23 11.18
N HIS A 9 -13.06 -0.09 12.39
CA HIS A 9 -12.37 0.59 13.47
C HIS A 9 -12.54 -0.16 14.78
N GLN A 10 -11.56 -0.01 15.67
CA GLN A 10 -11.59 -0.51 17.02
C GLN A 10 -10.95 0.53 17.94
N ALA A 11 -11.68 0.97 18.95
CA ALA A 11 -11.12 1.77 20.02
C ALA A 11 -10.48 0.87 21.08
N GLY A 12 -9.34 1.27 21.63
CA GLY A 12 -8.72 0.55 22.75
C GLY A 12 -9.53 0.64 24.05
N LYS A 13 -10.45 1.62 24.13
CA LYS A 13 -11.41 1.81 25.22
C LYS A 13 -12.68 2.44 24.65
N ASP A 14 -13.85 1.95 25.06
CA ASP A 14 -15.15 2.45 24.59
C ASP A 14 -15.52 3.81 25.20
N PHE A 15 -14.98 4.11 26.38
CA PHE A 15 -15.13 5.41 27.02
C PHE A 15 -13.89 5.75 27.85
N MET A 16 -13.71 7.05 28.09
CA MET A 16 -12.62 7.61 28.88
C MET A 16 -13.23 8.44 30.01
N PRO A 17 -13.02 8.09 31.29
CA PRO A 17 -13.54 8.88 32.40
C PRO A 17 -12.82 10.23 32.48
N VAL A 18 -13.47 11.26 33.00
CA VAL A 18 -12.83 12.56 33.24
C VAL A 18 -11.98 12.46 34.50
N THR A 19 -10.66 12.47 34.35
CA THR A 19 -9.71 12.30 35.47
C THR A 19 -9.02 13.59 35.89
N GLY A 20 -9.23 14.70 35.15
CA GLY A 20 -8.54 15.97 35.39
C GLY A 20 -7.06 15.98 34.96
N GLY A 21 -6.55 14.89 34.38
CA GLY A 21 -5.19 14.77 33.84
C GLY A 21 -5.18 14.27 32.39
N SER A 22 -4.01 14.32 31.76
CA SER A 22 -3.82 13.79 30.41
C SER A 22 -4.07 12.30 30.35
N GLN A 23 -4.73 11.85 29.28
CA GLN A 23 -4.99 10.45 29.03
C GLN A 23 -4.65 10.10 27.58
N VAL A 24 -4.35 8.84 27.33
CA VAL A 24 -4.01 8.33 25.99
C VAL A 24 -5.15 7.43 25.51
N ALA A 25 -5.62 7.70 24.29
CA ALA A 25 -6.57 6.85 23.57
C ALA A 25 -5.88 6.24 22.35
N TYR A 26 -6.19 4.99 22.07
CA TYR A 26 -5.74 4.27 20.89
C TYR A 26 -6.95 3.92 20.04
N ALA A 27 -6.80 4.06 18.72
CA ALA A 27 -7.77 3.56 17.75
C ALA A 27 -7.01 2.82 16.66
N LEU A 28 -7.50 1.64 16.31
CA LEU A 28 -7.11 0.93 15.11
C LEU A 28 -8.13 1.26 14.03
N ILE A 29 -7.65 1.63 12.85
CA ILE A 29 -8.47 1.79 11.65
C ILE A 29 -7.87 0.88 10.60
N GLU A 30 -8.67 -0.02 10.05
CA GLU A 30 -8.28 -0.79 8.88
C GLU A 30 -9.03 -0.25 7.66
N ALA A 31 -8.29 -0.07 6.56
CA ALA A 31 -8.85 0.28 5.27
C ALA A 31 -8.64 -0.90 4.32
N LYS A 32 -9.75 -1.46 3.81
CA LYS A 32 -9.71 -2.58 2.86
C LYS A 32 -10.46 -2.20 1.59
N PRO A 33 -9.93 -2.51 0.40
CA PRO A 33 -10.69 -2.35 -0.83
C PRO A 33 -11.95 -3.22 -0.77
N THR A 34 -13.05 -2.72 -1.32
CA THR A 34 -14.28 -3.50 -1.47
C THR A 34 -14.18 -4.47 -2.64
N GLU A 35 -15.12 -5.41 -2.74
CA GLU A 35 -15.21 -6.32 -3.89
C GLU A 35 -15.38 -5.57 -5.23
N LEU A 36 -15.95 -4.36 -5.20
CA LEU A 36 -16.02 -3.47 -6.36
C LEU A 36 -14.64 -3.16 -6.94
N MET A 37 -13.60 -3.13 -6.11
CA MET A 37 -12.23 -2.87 -6.53
C MET A 37 -11.48 -4.11 -6.99
N ALA A 38 -12.01 -5.33 -6.78
CA ALA A 38 -11.30 -6.56 -7.12
C ALA A 38 -11.03 -6.72 -8.64
N GLN A 39 -11.84 -6.08 -9.48
CA GLN A 39 -11.74 -6.13 -10.94
C GLN A 39 -11.26 -4.81 -11.56
N VAL A 40 -11.04 -3.77 -10.76
CA VAL A 40 -10.63 -2.45 -11.26
C VAL A 40 -9.12 -2.39 -11.34
N ARG A 41 -8.59 -2.38 -12.57
CA ARG A 41 -7.20 -2.00 -12.81
C ARG A 41 -7.11 -0.48 -12.79
N MET A 42 -6.70 0.07 -11.65
CA MET A 42 -6.37 1.49 -11.59
C MET A 42 -5.08 1.77 -12.39
N PRO A 43 -5.03 2.84 -13.19
CA PRO A 43 -3.79 3.24 -13.84
C PRO A 43 -2.77 3.61 -12.76
N LEU A 44 -1.69 2.84 -12.67
CA LEU A 44 -0.58 3.08 -11.76
C LEU A 44 0.52 3.80 -12.51
N ASN A 45 1.05 4.87 -11.92
CA ASN A 45 2.32 5.43 -12.35
C ASN A 45 3.43 4.48 -11.90
N PHE A 46 3.87 3.64 -12.82
CA PHE A 46 4.90 2.63 -12.58
C PHE A 46 6.14 2.94 -13.41
N ALA A 47 7.31 2.96 -12.76
CA ALA A 47 8.58 3.20 -13.41
C ALA A 47 9.61 2.17 -12.93
N LEU A 48 10.34 1.60 -13.88
CA LEU A 48 11.44 0.67 -13.61
C LEU A 48 12.76 1.39 -13.87
N VAL A 49 13.58 1.53 -12.83
CA VAL A 49 14.92 2.08 -12.94
C VAL A 49 15.90 0.93 -12.98
N LEU A 50 16.57 0.78 -14.13
CA LEU A 50 17.49 -0.33 -14.36
C LEU A 50 18.93 0.10 -14.07
N ASP A 51 19.62 -0.65 -13.22
CA ASP A 51 21.07 -0.47 -13.04
C ASP A 51 21.80 -0.82 -14.34
N HIS A 52 22.59 0.12 -14.84
CA HIS A 52 23.40 0.02 -16.06
C HIS A 52 24.91 0.09 -15.77
N SER A 53 25.31 -0.19 -14.52
CA SER A 53 26.71 -0.25 -14.09
C SER A 53 27.52 -1.33 -14.83
N GLY A 54 28.85 -1.26 -14.74
CA GLY A 54 29.75 -2.20 -15.42
C GLY A 54 29.53 -3.67 -15.02
N SER A 55 29.12 -3.93 -13.78
CA SER A 55 28.85 -5.27 -13.23
C SER A 55 27.57 -5.90 -13.80
N MET A 56 26.70 -5.10 -14.42
CA MET A 56 25.45 -5.53 -15.05
C MET A 56 25.62 -5.92 -16.52
N LYS A 57 26.79 -5.70 -17.12
CA LYS A 57 27.04 -6.03 -18.53
C LYS A 57 26.80 -7.51 -18.86
N GLY A 58 26.52 -7.76 -20.15
CA GLY A 58 26.31 -9.11 -20.67
C GLY A 58 24.95 -9.67 -20.31
N ALA A 59 24.92 -10.93 -19.85
CA ALA A 59 23.69 -11.68 -19.64
C ALA A 59 22.75 -11.03 -18.61
N LYS A 60 23.28 -10.38 -17.56
CA LYS A 60 22.46 -9.76 -16.51
C LYS A 60 21.57 -8.65 -17.06
N LEU A 61 22.15 -7.66 -17.74
CA LEU A 61 21.39 -6.57 -18.35
C LEU A 61 20.44 -7.09 -19.44
N LYS A 62 20.84 -8.11 -20.22
CA LYS A 62 19.95 -8.74 -21.20
C LYS A 62 18.72 -9.34 -20.52
N ASN A 63 18.91 -10.13 -19.47
CA ASN A 63 17.82 -10.80 -18.77
C ASN A 63 16.88 -9.79 -18.08
N VAL A 64 17.43 -8.74 -17.47
CA VAL A 64 16.61 -7.68 -16.85
C VAL A 64 15.77 -6.94 -17.91
N LYS A 65 16.34 -6.64 -19.09
CA LYS A 65 15.59 -6.05 -20.20
C LYS A 65 14.47 -6.95 -20.70
N GLU A 66 14.68 -8.27 -20.78
CA GLU A 66 13.61 -9.21 -21.13
C GLU A 66 12.52 -9.27 -20.05
N ALA A 67 12.91 -9.26 -18.77
CA ALA A 67 11.95 -9.27 -17.66
C ALA A 67 11.03 -8.04 -17.63
N VAL A 68 11.58 -6.85 -17.95
CA VAL A 68 10.80 -5.61 -18.03
C VAL A 68 9.71 -5.64 -19.11
N LYS A 69 9.84 -6.48 -20.13
CA LYS A 69 8.80 -6.60 -21.17
C LYS A 69 7.56 -7.37 -20.70
N MET A 70 7.62 -8.01 -19.53
CA MET A 70 6.54 -8.85 -18.98
C MET A 70 5.64 -8.12 -17.97
N VAL A 71 5.91 -6.84 -17.70
CA VAL A 71 5.17 -6.00 -16.75
C VAL A 71 4.29 -4.99 -17.45
#